data_AF-A0A929FMU9-F1
#
_entry.id   AF-A0A929FMU9-F1
#
_cell.length_a   1.000
_cell.length_b   1.000
_cell.length_c   1.000
_cell.angle_alpha   90.00
_cell.angle_beta   90.00
_cell.angle_gamma   90.00
#
_symmetry.space_group_name_H-M   'P 1'
#
loop_
_entity.id
_entity.type
_entity.pdbx_description
1 polymer ?
#
loop_
_entity_poly.entity_id
_entity_poly.type
_entity_poly.pdbx_seq_one_letter_code
_entity_poly.pdbx_strand_id
1 'polypeptide(L)'
;MKEEAENVGWQDLTLQAGWAGTARVKKNDNYIDLEGSISKINPGYKEAVLQLPLEHFPSTELIYQTLADNTTRFSIIPTGQLLYWYGPLPVPIDKIFKI
;
A
#
# COMPACT_ATOMS: atom_id res chain seq x y z
N MET A 1 15.07 30.95 -6.47
CA MET A 1 14.09 30.18 -5.68
C MET A 1 14.16 28.75 -6.19
N LYS A 2 14.44 27.78 -5.34
CA LYS A 2 14.51 26.35 -5.69
C LYS A 2 13.48 25.61 -4.85
N GLU A 3 13.01 24.49 -5.40
CA GLU A 3 12.07 23.50 -4.84
C GLU A 3 10.58 23.80 -5.06
N GLU A 4 10.18 23.77 -6.33
CA GLU A 4 8.98 23.01 -6.69
C GLU A 4 9.47 21.61 -7.07
N ALA A 5 9.53 20.70 -6.10
CA ALA A 5 9.59 19.28 -6.40
C ALA A 5 8.25 18.91 -7.05
N GLU A 6 8.24 18.98 -8.37
CA GLU A 6 7.28 18.34 -9.25
C GLU A 6 6.80 17.01 -8.63
N ASN A 7 5.52 16.97 -8.24
CA ASN A 7 4.80 15.80 -7.75
C ASN A 7 4.57 14.78 -8.90
N VAL A 8 5.55 14.61 -9.78
CA VAL A 8 5.45 13.85 -11.01
C VAL A 8 5.72 12.38 -10.67
N GLY A 9 4.64 11.63 -10.47
CA GLY A 9 4.68 10.17 -10.40
C GLY A 9 3.92 9.55 -9.22
N TRP A 10 3.50 10.33 -8.23
CA TRP A 10 2.64 9.84 -7.15
C TRP A 10 1.17 9.90 -7.58
N GLN A 11 0.47 8.79 -7.38
CA GLN A 11 -0.96 8.66 -7.62
C GLN A 11 -1.65 8.29 -6.31
N ASP A 12 -2.65 9.08 -5.92
CA ASP A 12 -3.46 8.78 -4.74
C ASP A 12 -4.34 7.55 -5.00
N LEU A 13 -4.47 6.73 -3.96
CA LEU A 13 -5.24 5.49 -3.97
C LEU A 13 -6.50 5.65 -3.11
N THR A 14 -7.61 5.12 -3.62
CA THR A 14 -8.86 5.06 -2.87
C THR A 14 -8.87 3.80 -2.00
N LEU A 15 -9.08 3.99 -0.70
CA LEU A 15 -9.28 2.88 0.24
C LEU A 15 -10.66 2.25 0.04
N GLN A 16 -10.74 0.93 0.23
CA GLN A 16 -11.97 0.17 0.19
C GLN A 16 -12.92 0.59 1.32
N ALA A 17 -14.22 0.33 1.12
CA ALA A 17 -15.23 0.64 2.14
C ALA A 17 -14.89 -0.01 3.49
N GLY A 18 -14.96 0.78 4.56
CA GLY A 18 -14.60 0.35 5.91
C GLY A 18 -13.13 0.56 6.29
N TRP A 19 -12.30 1.04 5.38
CA TRP A 19 -10.94 1.53 5.65
C TRP A 19 -10.89 3.06 5.58
N ALA A 20 -10.08 3.66 6.45
CA ALA A 20 -9.87 5.11 6.51
C ALA A 20 -8.38 5.45 6.53
N GLY A 21 -8.02 6.60 5.97
CA GLY A 21 -6.64 7.06 5.89
C GLY A 21 -6.25 7.55 4.50
N THR A 22 -4.95 7.54 4.22
CA THR A 22 -4.37 7.99 2.95
C THR A 22 -3.43 6.91 2.42
N ALA A 23 -3.45 6.66 1.12
CA ALA A 23 -2.45 5.84 0.45
C ALA A 23 -2.15 6.43 -0.92
N ARG A 24 -0.89 6.35 -1.34
CA ARG A 24 -0.43 6.77 -2.66
C ARG A 24 0.62 5.81 -3.18
N VAL A 25 0.66 5.63 -4.49
CA VAL A 25 1.60 4.75 -5.17
C VAL A 25 2.40 5.51 -6.21
N LYS A 26 3.66 5.14 -6.39
CA LYS A 26 4.50 5.57 -7.50
C LYS A 26 5.09 4.34 -8.18
N LYS A 27 4.98 4.29 -9.51
CA LYS A 27 5.64 3.25 -10.31
C LYS A 27 7.01 3.74 -10.76
N ASN A 28 8.01 2.89 -10.59
CA ASN A 28 9.33 3.04 -11.17
C ASN A 28 9.60 1.86 -12.12
N ASP A 29 10.76 1.84 -12.78
CA ASP A 29 11.06 0.85 -13.84
C ASP A 29 10.92 -0.61 -13.39
N ASN A 30 11.37 -0.93 -12.17
CA ASN A 30 11.41 -2.31 -11.64
C ASN A 30 10.83 -2.44 -10.22
N TYR A 31 10.16 -1.41 -9.72
CA TYR A 31 9.56 -1.42 -8.39
C TYR A 31 8.43 -0.40 -8.27
N ILE A 32 7.57 -0.59 -7.27
CA ILE A 32 6.58 0.39 -6.86
C ILE A 32 6.89 0.87 -5.44
N ASP A 33 6.70 2.16 -5.22
CA ASP A 33 6.71 2.78 -3.89
C ASP A 33 5.26 2.95 -3.43
N LEU A 34 4.94 2.49 -2.23
CA LEU A 34 3.64 2.64 -1.61
C LEU A 34 3.81 3.36 -0.27
N GLU A 35 3.13 4.49 -0.14
CA GLU A 35 3.19 5.34 1.05
C GLU A 35 1.80 5.66 1.57
N GLY A 36 1.63 5.79 2.88
CA GLY A 36 0.35 6.12 3.48
C GLY A 36 0.21 5.79 4.97
N SER A 37 -1.02 5.88 5.45
CA SER A 37 -1.45 5.39 6.76
C SER A 37 -2.89 4.92 6.65
N ILE A 38 -3.17 3.72 7.14
CA ILE A 38 -4.50 3.10 7.08
C ILE A 38 -5.00 2.76 8.49
N SER A 39 -6.33 2.76 8.65
CA SER A 39 -7.02 2.43 9.89
C SER A 39 -8.35 1.77 9.59
N LYS A 40 -8.83 0.94 10.52
CA LYS A 40 -10.15 0.27 10.45
C LYS A 40 -10.65 -0.08 11.85
N ILE A 41 -11.94 0.11 12.14
CA ILE A 41 -12.43 -0.14 13.51
C ILE A 41 -12.31 -1.63 13.89
N ASN A 42 -12.55 -2.54 12.94
CA ASN A 42 -12.42 -3.99 13.13
C ASN A 42 -11.72 -4.61 11.92
N PRO A 43 -10.38 -4.70 11.90
CA PRO A 43 -9.70 -5.34 10.79
C PRO A 43 -9.90 -6.86 10.85
N GLY A 44 -10.29 -7.44 9.73
CA GLY A 44 -10.38 -8.88 9.53
C GLY A 44 -9.09 -9.48 8.96
N TYR A 45 -9.01 -10.81 8.96
CA TYR A 45 -7.91 -11.52 8.34
C TYR A 45 -8.04 -11.54 6.81
N LYS A 46 -6.98 -11.13 6.11
CA LYS A 46 -6.90 -11.10 4.63
C LYS A 46 -7.99 -10.26 3.99
N GLU A 47 -8.20 -9.05 4.49
CA GLU A 47 -9.16 -8.11 3.91
C GLU A 47 -8.51 -7.21 2.88
N ALA A 48 -9.23 -6.92 1.79
CA ALA A 48 -8.81 -5.93 0.81
C ALA A 48 -8.85 -4.53 1.42
N VAL A 49 -7.72 -3.84 1.36
CA VAL A 49 -7.53 -2.47 1.85
C VAL A 49 -7.74 -1.47 0.73
N LEU A 50 -7.15 -1.73 -0.44
CA LEU A 50 -7.18 -0.86 -1.61
C LEU A 50 -6.91 -1.67 -2.88
N GLN A 51 -7.16 -1.04 -4.02
CA GLN A 51 -6.89 -1.57 -5.35
C GLN A 51 -5.85 -0.66 -6.01
N LEU A 52 -4.75 -1.25 -6.46
CA LEU A 52 -3.79 -0.53 -7.29
C LEU A 52 -4.36 -0.30 -8.71
N PRO A 53 -3.88 0.72 -9.43
CA PRO A 53 -4.12 0.86 -10.87
C PRO A 53 -3.53 -0.31 -11.66
N LEU A 54 -4.08 -0.59 -12.84
CA LEU A 54 -3.73 -1.75 -13.65
C LEU A 54 -2.23 -1.78 -14.00
N GLU A 55 -1.66 -0.61 -14.25
CA GLU A 55 -0.25 -0.46 -14.60
C GLU A 55 0.70 -0.80 -13.44
N HIS A 56 0.23 -0.91 -12.20
CA HIS A 56 1.03 -1.29 -11.02
C HIS A 56 0.85 -2.75 -10.60
N PHE A 57 0.14 -3.57 -11.39
CA PHE A 57 -0.10 -4.96 -11.02
C PHE A 57 1.21 -5.74 -11.00
N PRO A 58 1.54 -6.44 -9.90
CA PRO A 58 2.71 -7.30 -9.87
C PRO A 58 2.42 -8.60 -10.63
N SER A 59 3.47 -9.24 -11.15
CA SER A 59 3.36 -10.54 -11.83
C SER A 59 3.10 -11.71 -10.88
N THR A 60 3.49 -11.56 -9.61
CA THR A 60 3.36 -12.55 -8.54
C THR A 60 2.89 -11.88 -7.24
N GLU A 61 2.45 -12.66 -6.24
CA GLU A 61 2.09 -12.09 -4.94
C GLU A 61 3.33 -11.54 -4.22
N LEU A 62 3.29 -10.27 -3.86
CA LEU A 62 4.35 -9.60 -3.12
C LEU A 62 3.96 -9.48 -1.65
N ILE A 63 4.63 -10.25 -0.78
CA ILE A 63 4.37 -10.25 0.66
C ILE A 63 5.27 -9.24 1.35
N TYR A 64 4.68 -8.43 2.21
CA TYR A 64 5.37 -7.44 3.02
C TYR A 64 5.03 -7.58 4.50
N GLN A 65 6.04 -7.45 5.36
CA GLN A 65 5.87 -7.43 6.82
C GLN A 65 6.47 -6.14 7.39
N THR A 66 5.66 -5.36 8.12
CA THR A 66 6.13 -4.10 8.68
C THR A 66 7.22 -4.33 9.71
N LEU A 67 8.30 -3.55 9.60
CA LEU A 67 9.40 -3.58 10.57
C LEU A 67 9.01 -2.89 11.88
N ALA A 68 7.99 -2.03 11.87
CA ALA A 68 7.60 -1.21 13.01
C ALA A 68 7.04 -2.02 14.18
N ASP A 69 6.35 -3.13 13.89
CA ASP A 69 5.70 -3.95 14.90
C ASP A 69 5.94 -5.47 14.74
N ASN A 70 6.66 -5.90 13.69
CA ASN A 70 6.91 -7.30 13.31
C ASN A 70 5.66 -8.20 13.21
N THR A 71 4.47 -7.62 13.33
CA THR A 71 3.20 -8.34 13.38
C THR A 71 2.36 -7.97 12.18
N THR A 72 2.44 -6.71 11.73
CA THR A 72 1.68 -6.27 10.58
C THR A 72 2.18 -6.91 9.30
N ARG A 73 1.27 -7.61 8.60
CA ARG A 73 1.54 -8.21 7.29
C ARG A 73 0.55 -7.73 6.25
N PHE A 74 1.10 -7.41 5.08
CA PHE A 74 0.37 -7.09 3.88
C PHE A 74 0.78 -8.03 2.75
N SER A 75 -0.08 -8.21 1.77
CA SER A 75 0.34 -8.71 0.47
C SER A 75 -0.31 -7.94 -0.66
N ILE A 76 0.42 -7.74 -1.75
CA ILE A 76 -0.14 -7.26 -3.01
C ILE A 76 -0.25 -8.47 -3.93
N ILE A 77 -1.47 -8.89 -4.22
CA ILE A 77 -1.70 -10.03 -5.12
C ILE A 77 -1.67 -9.59 -6.60
N PRO A 78 -1.53 -10.51 -7.57
CA PRO A 78 -1.42 -10.15 -9.00
C PRO A 78 -2.60 -9.37 -9.59
N THR A 79 -3.75 -9.35 -8.92
CA THR A 79 -4.90 -8.50 -9.27
C THR A 79 -4.75 -7.07 -8.78
N GLY A 80 -3.61 -6.69 -8.19
CA GLY A 80 -3.32 -5.35 -7.67
C GLY A 80 -4.00 -5.05 -6.32
N GLN A 81 -4.67 -6.00 -5.69
CA GLN A 81 -5.27 -5.78 -4.37
C GLN A 81 -4.21 -5.82 -3.28
N LEU A 82 -4.17 -4.79 -2.44
CA LEU A 82 -3.45 -4.82 -1.17
C LEU A 82 -4.33 -5.49 -0.12
N LEU A 83 -3.90 -6.64 0.37
CA LEU A 83 -4.54 -7.39 1.44
C LEU A 83 -3.86 -7.11 2.77
N TYR A 84 -4.64 -6.84 3.80
CA TYR A 84 -4.19 -6.75 5.19
C TYR A 84 -4.47 -8.07 5.92
N TRP A 85 -3.49 -8.60 6.65
CA TRP A 85 -3.64 -9.86 7.36
C TRP A 85 -3.97 -9.66 8.85
N TYR A 86 -3.08 -9.03 9.61
CA TYR A 86 -3.24 -8.76 11.05
C TYR A 86 -2.18 -7.72 11.45
N GLY A 87 -2.37 -7.01 12.58
CA GLY A 87 -1.50 -5.89 13.01
C GLY A 87 -2.20 -4.89 13.97
N PRO A 88 -1.45 -4.02 14.68
CA PRO A 88 -1.99 -2.86 15.38
C PRO A 88 -2.59 -1.83 14.40
N LEU A 89 -3.46 -0.93 14.89
CA LEU A 89 -3.99 0.18 14.10
C LEU A 89 -3.81 1.52 14.83
N PRO A 90 -3.56 2.64 14.12
CA PRO A 90 -3.37 2.77 12.67
C PRO A 90 -2.02 2.22 12.18
N VAL A 91 -1.97 1.73 10.93
CA VAL A 91 -0.75 1.19 10.33
C VAL A 91 -0.15 2.20 9.35
N PRO A 92 1.09 2.67 9.55
CA PRO A 92 1.83 3.38 8.52
C PRO A 92 2.29 2.42 7.42
N ILE A 93 2.14 2.85 6.17
CA ILE A 93 2.66 2.18 4.98
C ILE A 93 3.79 3.08 4.45
N ASP A 94 5.01 2.58 4.42
CA ASP A 94 6.16 3.27 3.84
C ASP A 94 7.08 2.21 3.27
N LYS A 95 6.75 1.70 2.07
CA LYS A 95 7.32 0.47 1.52
C LYS A 95 7.57 0.46 0.03
N ILE A 96 8.68 -0.17 -0.30
CA ILE A 96 9.16 -0.41 -1.64
C ILE A 96 8.92 -1.89 -1.97
N PHE A 97 8.12 -2.14 -3.01
CA PHE A 97 7.87 -3.48 -3.53
C PHE A 97 8.58 -3.63 -4.87
N LYS A 98 9.51 -4.59 -4.97
CA LYS A 98 10.15 -4.93 -6.25
C LYS A 98 9.18 -5.78 -7.08
N ILE A 99 8.94 -5.40 -8.33
CA ILE A 99 7.99 -6.06 -9.26
C ILE A 99 8.71 -6.91 -10.30
#